data_AF-A0A530LLE1-F1
#
_entry.id   AF-A0A530LLE1-F1
#
_cell.length_a   1.000
_cell.length_b   1.000
_cell.length_c   1.000
_cell.angle_alpha   90.00
_cell.angle_beta   90.00
_cell.angle_gamma   90.00
#
_symmetry.space_group_name_H-M   'P 1'
#
loop_
_entity.id
_entity.type
_entity.pdbx_description
1 polymer ?
#
loop_
_entity_poly.entity_id
_entity_poly.type
_entity_poly.pdbx_seq_one_letter_code
_entity_poly.pdbx_strand_id
1 'polypeptide(L)'
;MSTATRSLPRTIGAHAILLTYTAIALFPVILVIMNSFKSRAGIFGAPLTPPTPGTFDLIGYTTVIGQGDFIHYFQNSLVVTVASLFFV
;
A
#
# COMPACT_ATOMS: atom_id res chain seq x y z
N MET A 1 -30.93 6.39 32.17
CA MET A 1 -30.18 5.95 30.98
C MET A 1 -30.24 7.07 29.96
N SER A 2 -29.12 7.76 29.73
CA SER A 2 -29.08 8.90 28.80
C SER A 2 -29.06 8.38 27.37
N THR A 3 -30.18 8.52 26.67
CA THR A 3 -30.28 8.24 25.23
C THR A 3 -29.43 9.27 24.50
N ALA A 4 -28.20 8.91 24.15
CA ALA A 4 -27.34 9.73 23.30
C ALA A 4 -28.08 9.94 21.96
N THR A 5 -28.64 11.12 21.76
CA THR A 5 -29.27 11.51 20.50
C THR A 5 -28.18 11.52 19.43
N ARG A 6 -28.14 10.47 18.60
CA ARG A 6 -27.24 10.43 17.43
C ARG A 6 -27.61 11.59 16.52
N SER A 7 -26.79 12.63 16.50
CA SER A 7 -26.96 13.72 15.55
C SER A 7 -26.51 13.23 14.18
N LEU A 8 -27.46 13.09 13.25
CA LEU A 8 -27.19 12.66 11.88
C LEU A 8 -26.13 13.56 11.19
N PRO A 9 -26.17 14.90 11.30
CA PRO A 9 -25.14 15.76 10.72
C PRO A 9 -23.75 15.51 11.28
N ARG A 10 -23.63 15.27 12.59
CA ARG A 10 -22.36 14.94 13.25
C ARG A 10 -21.81 13.61 12.75
N THR A 11 -22.67 12.61 12.60
CA THR A 11 -22.28 11.28 12.13
C THR A 11 -21.78 11.33 10.69
N ILE A 12 -22.50 12.03 9.82
CA ILE A 12 -22.11 12.24 8.41
C ILE A 12 -20.78 13.01 8.35
N GLY A 13 -20.66 14.11 9.09
CA GLY A 13 -19.43 14.90 9.13
C GLY A 13 -18.23 14.09 9.60
N ALA A 14 -18.38 13.28 10.65
CA ALA A 14 -17.32 12.40 11.14
C ALA A 14 -16.89 11.38 10.08
N HIS A 15 -17.83 10.69 9.42
CA HIS A 15 -17.50 9.71 8.39
C HIS A 15 -16.87 10.36 7.16
N ALA A 16 -17.34 11.54 6.74
CA ALA A 16 -16.74 12.28 5.63
C ALA A 16 -15.26 12.58 5.91
N ILE A 17 -14.94 13.11 7.10
CA ILE A 17 -13.56 13.39 7.52
C ILE A 17 -12.71 12.11 7.54
N LEU A 18 -13.22 11.04 8.15
CA LEU A 18 -12.50 9.77 8.25
C LEU A 18 -12.26 9.12 6.88
N LEU A 19 -13.23 9.19 5.96
CA LEU A 19 -13.09 8.69 4.59
C LEU A 19 -12.08 9.52 3.79
N THR A 20 -12.12 10.84 3.89
CA THR A 20 -11.12 11.71 3.25
C THR A 20 -9.73 11.41 3.78
N TYR A 21 -9.56 11.28 5.09
CA TYR A 21 -8.27 10.92 5.69
C TYR A 21 -7.79 9.54 5.22
N THR A 22 -8.69 8.56 5.17
CA THR A 22 -8.37 7.22 4.65
C THR A 22 -7.91 7.28 3.20
N ALA A 23 -8.58 8.06 2.33
CA ALA A 23 -8.18 8.22 0.94
C ALA A 23 -6.78 8.84 0.81
N ILE A 24 -6.47 9.86 1.62
CA ILE A 24 -5.13 10.49 1.65
C ILE A 24 -4.07 9.48 2.12
N ALA A 25 -4.35 8.71 3.18
CA ALA A 25 -3.42 7.74 3.73
C ALA A 25 -3.15 6.56 2.78
N LEU A 26 -4.17 6.11 2.04
CA LEU A 26 -4.05 5.01 1.07
C LEU A 26 -3.47 5.44 -0.27
N PHE A 27 -3.56 6.71 -0.64
CA PHE A 27 -3.03 7.24 -1.90
C PHE A 27 -1.59 6.79 -2.22
N PRO A 28 -0.58 6.96 -1.33
CA PRO A 28 0.79 6.51 -1.62
C PRO A 28 0.90 4.98 -1.77
N VAL A 29 0.12 4.21 -1.01
CA VAL A 29 0.11 2.74 -1.12
C VAL A 29 -0.43 2.31 -2.48
N ILE A 30 -1.51 2.93 -2.94
CA ILE A 30 -2.08 2.69 -4.27
C ILE A 30 -1.07 3.05 -5.37
N LEU A 31 -0.36 4.17 -5.22
CA LEU A 31 0.71 4.54 -6.17
C LEU A 31 1.83 3.49 -6.23
N VAL A 32 2.29 2.97 -5.09
CA VAL A 32 3.32 1.92 -5.06
C VAL A 32 2.84 0.67 -5.78
N ILE A 33 1.60 0.23 -5.52
CA ILE A 33 1.01 -0.94 -6.17
C ILE A 33 0.92 -0.72 -7.69
N MET A 34 0.36 0.41 -8.15
CA MET A 34 0.24 0.69 -9.59
C MET A 34 1.58 0.75 -10.30
N ASN A 35 2.59 1.38 -9.68
CA ASN A 35 3.93 1.50 -10.26
C ASN A 35 4.72 0.18 -10.21
N SER A 36 4.40 -0.74 -9.29
CA SER A 36 5.02 -2.07 -9.26
C SER A 36 4.74 -2.91 -10.51
N PHE A 37 3.66 -2.61 -11.23
CA PHE A 37 3.29 -3.24 -12.50
C PHE A 37 3.80 -2.49 -13.73
N LYS A 38 4.68 -1.49 -13.57
CA LYS A 38 5.15 -0.68 -14.69
C LYS A 38 6.62 -0.89 -15.00
N SER A 39 6.97 -0.70 -16.27
CA SER A 39 8.37 -0.59 -16.68
C SER A 39 9.02 0.65 -16.05
N ARG A 40 10.36 0.67 -15.95
CA ARG A 40 11.09 1.82 -15.39
C ARG A 40 10.72 3.12 -16.09
N ALA A 41 10.61 3.11 -17.42
CA ALA A 41 10.18 4.26 -18.21
C ALA A 41 8.73 4.67 -17.87
N GLY A 42 7.82 3.71 -17.68
CA GLY A 42 6.44 3.97 -17.28
C GLY A 42 6.30 4.61 -15.89
N ILE A 43 7.14 4.20 -14.93
CA ILE A 43 7.16 4.77 -13.57
C ILE A 43 7.56 6.25 -13.62
N PHE A 44 8.64 6.60 -14.35
CA PHE A 44 9.12 7.99 -14.42
C PHE A 44 8.33 8.87 -15.39
N GLY A 45 7.76 8.30 -16.46
CA GLY A 45 7.02 9.04 -17.47
C GLY A 45 5.58 9.37 -17.07
N ALA A 46 4.92 8.50 -16.30
CA ALA A 46 3.53 8.70 -15.88
C ALA A 46 3.27 8.04 -14.50
N PRO A 47 3.84 8.55 -13.40
CA PRO A 47 3.80 7.90 -12.08
C PRO A 47 2.39 7.82 -11.47
N LEU A 48 1.52 8.78 -11.80
CA LEU A 48 0.18 8.90 -11.22
C LEU A 48 -0.92 8.20 -12.03
N THR A 49 -0.62 7.78 -13.26
CA THR A 49 -1.61 7.09 -14.10
C THR A 49 -1.72 5.62 -13.70
N PRO A 50 -2.89 4.99 -13.82
CA PRO A 50 -2.98 3.53 -13.74
C PRO A 50 -2.11 2.84 -14.81
N PRO A 51 -1.69 1.58 -14.59
CA PRO A 51 -0.97 0.82 -15.60
C PRO A 51 -1.82 0.67 -16.86
N THR A 52 -1.22 0.94 -18.00
CA THR A 52 -1.80 0.81 -19.34
C THR A 52 -1.10 -0.31 -20.11
N PRO A 53 -1.66 -0.84 -21.20
CA PRO A 53 -0.98 -1.88 -21.99
C PRO A 53 0.44 -1.50 -22.46
N GLY A 54 0.72 -0.20 -22.65
CA GLY A 54 2.06 0.28 -23.03
C GLY A 54 3.02 0.53 -21.87
N THR A 55 2.53 0.58 -20.62
CA THR A 55 3.38 0.76 -19.43
C THR A 55 3.48 -0.49 -18.57
N PHE A 56 2.56 -1.43 -18.73
CA PHE A 56 2.50 -2.67 -17.96
C PHE A 56 3.73 -3.56 -18.24
N ASP A 57 4.47 -3.90 -17.19
CA ASP A 57 5.66 -4.73 -17.25
C ASP A 57 5.92 -5.39 -15.88
N LEU A 58 6.28 -6.68 -15.88
CA LEU A 58 6.59 -7.46 -14.68
C LEU A 58 8.11 -7.54 -14.41
N ILE A 59 8.93 -6.79 -15.15
CA ILE A 59 10.39 -6.76 -15.00
C ILE A 59 10.85 -6.52 -13.56
N GLY A 60 10.11 -5.72 -12.77
CA GLY A 60 10.44 -5.49 -11.36
C GLY A 60 10.39 -6.78 -10.54
N TYR A 61 9.35 -7.60 -10.74
CA TYR A 61 9.20 -8.88 -10.04
C TYR A 61 10.26 -9.90 -10.45
N THR A 62 10.53 -10.03 -11.76
CA THR A 62 11.57 -10.95 -12.24
C THR A 62 12.96 -10.53 -11.79
N THR A 63 13.24 -9.22 -11.71
CA THR A 63 14.50 -8.68 -11.22
C THR A 63 14.70 -8.95 -9.73
N VAL A 64 13.68 -8.70 -8.90
CA VAL A 64 13.77 -8.93 -7.45
C VAL A 64 13.99 -10.41 -7.11
N ILE A 65 13.34 -11.31 -7.85
CA ILE A 65 13.47 -12.76 -7.65
C ILE A 65 14.80 -13.28 -8.24
N GLY A 66 15.20 -12.80 -9.41
CA GLY A 66 16.33 -13.35 -10.16
C GLY A 66 17.69 -12.73 -9.84
N GLN A 67 17.73 -11.49 -9.36
CA GLN A 67 18.99 -10.76 -9.09
C GLN A 67 19.20 -10.48 -7.60
N GLY A 68 18.13 -10.50 -6.80
CA GLY A 68 18.21 -10.26 -5.36
C GLY A 68 18.09 -11.56 -4.57
N ASP A 69 18.74 -11.62 -3.41
CA ASP A 69 18.45 -12.65 -2.39
C ASP A 69 17.21 -12.28 -1.57
N PHE A 70 16.13 -11.90 -2.29
CA PHE A 70 14.93 -11.34 -1.70
C PHE A 70 14.26 -12.29 -0.70
N ILE A 71 14.20 -13.59 -1.06
CA ILE A 71 13.59 -14.61 -0.21
C ILE A 71 14.37 -14.76 1.11
N HIS A 72 15.71 -14.75 1.06
CA HIS A 72 16.51 -14.85 2.27
C HIS A 72 16.33 -13.61 3.17
N TYR A 73 16.34 -12.40 2.60
CA TYR A 73 16.09 -11.18 3.38
C TYR A 73 14.67 -11.12 3.98
N PHE A 74 13.68 -11.60 3.25
CA PHE A 74 12.31 -11.75 3.76
C PHE A 74 12.25 -12.73 4.93
N GLN A 75 12.90 -13.89 4.80
CA GLN A 75 13.01 -14.89 5.88
C GLN A 75 13.71 -14.32 7.11
N ASN A 76 14.82 -13.62 6.95
CA ASN A 76 15.54 -13.00 8.06
C ASN A 76 14.64 -12.02 8.84
N SER A 77 13.91 -11.17 8.11
CA SER A 77 12.98 -10.20 8.71
C SER A 77 11.82 -10.90 9.44
N LEU A 78 11.27 -11.97 8.84
CA LEU A 78 10.20 -12.76 9.44
C LEU A 78 10.66 -13.45 10.73
N VAL A 79 11.81 -14.10 10.70
CA VAL A 79 12.39 -14.79 11.88
C VAL A 79 12.64 -13.81 13.00
N VAL A 80 13.29 -12.68 12.73
CA VAL A 80 13.54 -11.65 13.75
C VAL A 80 12.24 -11.13 14.36
N THR A 81 11.24 -10.85 13.53
CA THR A 81 9.94 -10.35 14.00
C THR A 81 9.23 -11.39 14.89
N VAL A 82 9.10 -12.64 14.41
CA VAL A 82 8.40 -13.71 15.12
C VAL A 82 9.13 -14.10 16.40
N ALA A 83 10.45 -14.27 16.35
CA ALA A 83 11.24 -14.62 17.53
C ALA A 83 11.14 -13.52 18.60
N SER A 84 11.22 -12.24 18.19
CA SER A 84 11.09 -11.11 19.12
C SER A 84 9.71 -11.09 19.79
N LEU A 85 8.63 -11.35 19.04
CA LEU A 85 7.28 -11.41 19.60
C LEU A 85 7.04 -12.65 20.47
N PHE A 86 7.75 -13.76 20.21
CA PHE A 86 7.59 -15.00 20.95
C PHE A 86 8.31 -14.99 22.30
N PHE A 87 9.48 -14.34 22.39
CA PHE A 87 10.31 -14.30 23.60
C PHE A 87 10.10 -13.06 24.48
N VAL A 88 9.18 -12.15 24.11
CA VAL A 88 8.70 -11.02 24.92
C VAL A 88 7.43 -11.42 25.65
#